data_AF-A0A497MFJ1-F1
#
_entry.id   AF-A0A497MFJ1-F1
#
_cell.length_a   1.000
_cell.length_b   1.000
_cell.length_c   1.000
_cell.angle_alpha   90.00
_cell.angle_beta   90.00
_cell.angle_gamma   90.00
#
_symmetry.space_group_name_H-M   'P 1'
#
loop_
_entity.id
_entity.type
_entity.pdbx_description
1 polymer ?
#
loop_
_entity_poly.entity_id
_entity_poly.type
_entity_poly.pdbx_seq_one_letter_code
_entity_poly.pdbx_strand_id
1 'polypeptide(L)'
;MVVLRGLNEEDIKLAASFIEGRNLILQLIELERAGLGSEVYSRYYLSLDRFEEKLKEEACKVEVRPLHNRKVYHLRDGRIRIELVRPFHNSEFCANCKRLRVTADGKLKPCLMRNDNLVDVAPLLHNPSPIEELKEAIRRAVMLREPYYKGP
;
A
#
# COMPACT_ATOMS: atom_id res chain seq x y z
N MET A 1 -9.59 4.86 -2.39
CA MET A 1 -10.21 4.09 -3.49
C MET A 1 -9.13 3.55 -4.41
N VAL A 2 -9.35 2.38 -5.01
CA VAL A 2 -8.53 1.92 -6.13
C VAL A 2 -9.04 2.61 -7.39
N VAL A 3 -8.15 3.24 -8.14
CA VAL A 3 -8.48 3.95 -9.38
C VAL A 3 -8.41 2.98 -10.54
N LEU A 4 -9.51 2.87 -11.28
CA LEU A 4 -9.70 1.93 -12.38
C LEU A 4 -10.14 2.69 -13.64
N ARG A 5 -9.34 2.54 -14.70
CA ARG A 5 -9.57 3.17 -16.01
C ARG A 5 -10.96 2.83 -16.56
N GLY A 6 -11.70 3.84 -16.98
CA GLY A 6 -13.04 3.68 -17.56
C GLY A 6 -14.12 3.17 -16.58
N LEU A 7 -13.82 3.08 -15.28
CA LEU A 7 -14.81 2.68 -14.27
C LEU A 7 -15.09 3.77 -13.23
N ASN A 8 -14.05 4.32 -12.59
CA ASN A 8 -14.24 5.26 -11.47
C ASN A 8 -13.21 6.41 -11.44
N GLU A 9 -12.41 6.59 -12.48
CA GLU A 9 -11.40 7.66 -12.53
C GLU A 9 -12.03 9.07 -12.52
N GLU A 10 -13.23 9.22 -13.09
CA GLU A 10 -13.98 10.48 -13.06
C GLU A 10 -14.54 10.82 -11.66
N ASP A 11 -14.74 9.81 -10.80
CA ASP A 11 -15.27 10.00 -9.44
C ASP A 11 -14.24 10.66 -8.50
N ILE A 12 -12.97 10.74 -8.91
CA ILE A 12 -11.91 11.37 -8.09
C ILE A 12 -12.28 12.82 -7.75
N LYS A 13 -12.85 13.57 -8.69
CA LYS A 13 -13.27 14.96 -8.46
C LYS A 13 -14.42 15.03 -7.46
N LEU A 14 -15.41 14.14 -7.60
CA LEU A 14 -16.54 14.04 -6.67
C LEU A 14 -16.07 13.70 -5.26
N ALA A 15 -15.14 12.73 -5.13
CA ALA A 15 -14.55 12.36 -3.85
C ALA A 15 -13.73 13.52 -3.24
N ALA A 16 -12.97 14.26 -4.05
CA ALA A 16 -12.22 15.43 -3.59
C ALA A 16 -13.14 16.54 -3.07
N SER A 17 -14.22 16.84 -3.80
CA SER A 17 -15.25 17.78 -3.35
C SER A 17 -15.95 17.31 -2.07
N PHE A 18 -16.23 16.02 -1.93
CA PHE A 18 -16.86 15.47 -0.74
C PHE A 18 -15.99 15.65 0.52
N ILE A 19 -14.67 15.50 0.41
CA ILE A 19 -13.76 15.64 1.57
C ILE A 19 -13.38 17.09 1.89
N GLU A 20 -13.76 18.06 1.05
CA GLU A 20 -13.35 19.45 1.22
C GLU A 20 -13.81 20.04 2.56
N GLY A 21 -12.87 20.60 3.32
CA GLY A 21 -13.12 21.15 4.65
C GLY A 21 -13.36 20.11 5.74
N ARG A 22 -13.26 18.81 5.41
CA ARG A 22 -13.41 17.71 6.38
C ARG A 22 -12.05 17.19 6.79
N ASN A 23 -11.94 16.66 8.01
CA ASN A 23 -10.73 16.00 8.47
C ASN A 23 -10.57 14.58 7.88
N LEU A 24 -10.59 14.47 6.55
CA LEU A 24 -10.42 13.23 5.78
C LEU A 24 -9.20 13.33 4.87
N ILE A 25 -8.69 12.17 4.43
CA ILE A 25 -7.63 12.06 3.42
C ILE A 25 -8.15 11.11 2.34
N LEU A 26 -8.24 11.59 1.10
CA LEU A 26 -8.60 10.75 -0.03
C LEU A 26 -7.35 9.99 -0.50
N GLN A 27 -7.32 8.69 -0.24
CA GLN A 27 -6.28 7.82 -0.77
C GLN A 27 -6.63 7.36 -2.18
N LEU A 28 -5.78 7.66 -3.15
CA LEU A 28 -5.85 7.12 -4.51
C LEU A 28 -4.81 6.02 -4.64
N ILE A 29 -5.28 4.82 -4.97
CA ILE A 29 -4.46 3.61 -5.00
C ILE A 29 -4.41 3.10 -6.43
N GLU A 30 -3.21 2.91 -6.97
CA GLU A 30 -3.05 2.27 -8.27
C GLU A 30 -3.42 0.79 -8.19
N LEU A 31 -4.03 0.28 -9.26
CA LEU A 31 -4.31 -1.14 -9.40
C LEU A 31 -2.99 -1.94 -9.40
N GLU A 32 -2.91 -2.95 -8.54
CA GLU A 32 -1.80 -3.88 -8.43
C GLU A 32 -2.14 -5.20 -9.14
N ARG A 33 -1.14 -5.91 -9.66
CA ARG A 33 -1.32 -7.16 -10.43
C ARG A 33 -1.47 -8.41 -9.54
N ALA A 34 -1.44 -8.25 -8.21
CA ALA A 34 -1.45 -9.33 -7.22
C ALA A 34 -2.65 -10.28 -7.40
N GLY A 35 -2.43 -11.47 -7.96
CA GLY A 35 -3.45 -12.50 -8.11
C GLY A 35 -4.54 -12.18 -9.15
N LEU A 36 -4.43 -11.07 -9.88
CA LEU A 36 -5.33 -10.75 -10.99
C LEU A 36 -4.77 -11.32 -12.29
N GLY A 37 -5.66 -11.80 -13.16
CA GLY A 37 -5.30 -12.14 -14.54
C GLY A 37 -4.71 -10.93 -15.25
N SER A 38 -3.72 -11.15 -16.12
CA SER A 38 -3.06 -10.09 -16.90
C SER A 38 -4.07 -9.20 -17.64
N GLU A 39 -5.17 -9.79 -18.12
CA GLU A 39 -6.25 -9.10 -18.81
C GLU A 39 -6.93 -8.01 -17.97
N VAL A 40 -7.23 -8.29 -16.71
CA VAL A 40 -7.90 -7.33 -15.81
C VAL A 40 -6.98 -6.14 -15.56
N TYR A 41 -5.70 -6.43 -15.28
CA TYR A 41 -4.70 -5.38 -15.08
C TYR A 41 -4.54 -4.54 -16.36
N SER A 42 -4.30 -5.18 -17.51
CA SER A 42 -4.14 -4.48 -18.78
C SER A 42 -5.36 -3.65 -19.18
N ARG A 43 -6.57 -4.08 -18.81
CA ARG A 43 -7.83 -3.38 -19.12
C ARG A 43 -8.09 -2.19 -18.21
N TYR A 44 -7.84 -2.29 -16.91
CA TYR A 44 -8.27 -1.29 -15.93
C TYR A 44 -7.14 -0.51 -15.26
N TYR A 45 -5.87 -0.86 -15.49
CA TYR A 45 -4.76 -0.09 -14.95
C TYR A 45 -4.73 1.34 -15.53
N LEU A 46 -4.53 2.29 -14.63
CA LEU A 46 -4.27 3.69 -14.92
C LEU A 46 -3.09 4.14 -14.06
N SER A 47 -2.04 4.65 -14.68
CA SER A 47 -0.96 5.34 -13.95
C SER A 47 -1.48 6.66 -13.40
N LEU A 48 -1.14 6.94 -12.14
CA LEU A 48 -1.45 8.20 -11.47
C LEU A 48 -0.35 9.26 -11.66
N ASP A 49 0.65 9.05 -12.53
CA ASP A 49 1.78 9.99 -12.67
C ASP A 49 1.33 11.38 -13.13
N ARG A 50 0.48 11.44 -14.17
CA ARG A 50 -0.12 12.71 -14.64
C ARG A 50 -1.01 13.36 -13.58
N PHE A 51 -1.60 12.56 -12.69
CA PHE A 51 -2.40 13.08 -11.59
C PHE A 51 -1.49 13.65 -10.50
N GLU A 52 -0.39 12.97 -10.17
CA GLU A 52 0.62 13.45 -9.24
C GLU A 52 1.23 14.78 -9.69
N GLU A 53 1.51 14.95 -10.98
CA GLU A 53 2.01 16.21 -11.55
C GLU A 53 1.04 17.37 -11.25
N LYS A 54 -0.26 17.20 -11.55
CA LYS A 54 -1.28 18.21 -11.22
C LYS A 54 -1.38 18.48 -9.72
N LEU A 55 -1.34 17.43 -8.89
CA LEU A 55 -1.33 17.60 -7.44
C LEU A 55 -0.11 18.39 -6.95
N LYS A 56 1.07 18.17 -7.54
CA LYS A 56 2.30 18.91 -7.19
C LYS A 56 2.18 20.38 -7.55
N GLU A 57 1.58 20.70 -8.70
CA GLU A 57 1.37 22.08 -9.16
C GLU A 57 0.38 22.84 -8.27
N GLU A 58 -0.69 22.18 -7.82
CA GLU A 58 -1.75 22.80 -7.03
C GLU A 58 -1.51 22.77 -5.50
N ALA A 59 -0.57 21.95 -5.02
CA ALA A 59 -0.37 21.75 -3.59
C ALA A 59 0.30 22.93 -2.91
N CYS A 60 -0.31 23.43 -1.83
CA CYS A 60 0.32 24.38 -0.93
C CYS A 60 1.35 23.72 0.01
N LYS A 61 1.23 22.40 0.22
CA LYS A 61 2.15 21.59 1.03
C LYS A 61 2.16 20.14 0.57
N VAL A 62 3.33 19.51 0.62
CA VAL A 62 3.49 18.06 0.45
C VAL A 62 4.07 17.46 1.73
N GLU A 63 3.39 16.46 2.29
CA GLU A 63 3.86 15.66 3.44
C GLU A 63 4.30 14.28 2.95
N VAL A 64 5.45 13.78 3.46
CA VAL A 64 5.91 12.41 3.20
C VAL A 64 5.67 11.55 4.44
N ARG A 65 4.91 10.47 4.28
CA ARG A 65 4.61 9.51 5.35
C ARG A 65 5.79 8.55 5.56
N PRO A 66 6.18 8.24 6.82
CA PRO A 66 7.25 7.28 7.10
C PRO A 66 7.00 5.87 6.57
N LEU A 67 5.73 5.48 6.43
CA LEU A 67 5.36 4.16 5.89
C LEU A 67 5.24 4.27 4.36
N HIS A 68 6.13 3.59 3.65
CA HIS A 68 6.19 3.50 2.19
C HIS A 68 6.49 4.84 1.47
N ASN A 69 6.99 5.86 2.16
CA ASN A 69 7.25 7.20 1.60
C ASN A 69 6.09 7.78 0.80
N ARG A 70 4.85 7.49 1.23
CA ARG A 70 3.67 7.96 0.52
C ARG A 70 3.53 9.46 0.68
N LYS A 71 3.18 10.14 -0.40
CA LYS A 71 3.03 11.58 -0.43
C LYS A 71 1.57 11.95 -0.21
N VAL A 72 1.35 12.92 0.67
CA VAL A 72 0.07 13.58 0.90
C VAL A 72 0.17 15.00 0.37
N TYR A 73 -0.68 15.33 -0.58
CA TYR A 73 -0.79 16.65 -1.20
C TYR A 73 -1.91 17.41 -0.51
N HIS A 74 -1.57 18.59 -0.01
CA HIS A 74 -2.51 19.52 0.59
C HIS A 74 -2.89 20.56 -0.46
N LEU A 75 -4.15 20.55 -0.88
CA LEU A 75 -4.71 21.48 -1.86
C LEU A 75 -5.62 22.48 -1.16
N ARG A 76 -5.87 23.64 -1.80
CA ARG A 76 -6.79 24.69 -1.31
C ARG A 76 -6.56 25.02 0.17
N ASP A 77 -5.33 25.43 0.48
CA ASP A 77 -4.89 25.75 1.85
C ASP A 77 -5.08 24.62 2.86
N GLY A 78 -4.97 23.37 2.39
CA GLY A 78 -5.09 22.16 3.21
C GLY A 78 -6.52 21.70 3.47
N ARG A 79 -7.53 22.33 2.86
CA ARG A 79 -8.93 21.90 2.95
C ARG A 79 -9.19 20.58 2.23
N ILE A 80 -8.32 20.19 1.29
CA ILE A 80 -8.35 18.90 0.61
C ILE A 80 -6.98 18.24 0.79
N ARG A 81 -6.99 16.98 1.22
CA ARG A 81 -5.77 16.17 1.36
C ARG A 81 -5.91 14.90 0.52
N ILE A 82 -5.02 14.74 -0.45
CA ILE A 82 -4.98 13.57 -1.33
C ILE A 82 -3.68 12.83 -1.09
N GLU A 83 -3.76 11.53 -0.82
CA GLU A 83 -2.60 10.66 -0.64
C GLU A 83 -2.50 9.67 -1.80
N LEU A 84 -1.33 9.59 -2.43
CA LEU A 84 -1.07 8.62 -3.49
C LEU A 84 -0.42 7.35 -2.95
N VAL A 85 -0.98 6.21 -3.34
CA VAL A 85 -0.48 4.88 -2.97
C VAL A 85 -0.13 4.11 -4.25
N ARG A 86 1.17 4.01 -4.54
CA ARG A 86 1.72 3.35 -5.74
C ARG A 86 2.60 2.16 -5.34
N PRO A 87 2.02 0.96 -5.16
CA PRO A 87 2.77 -0.22 -4.76
C PRO A 87 3.54 -0.88 -5.92
N PHE A 88 3.15 -0.63 -7.17
CA PHE A 88 3.63 -1.35 -8.35
C PHE A 88 4.93 -0.76 -8.91
N HIS A 89 5.90 -1.61 -9.28
CA HIS A 89 7.23 -1.21 -9.76
C HIS A 89 7.95 -0.15 -8.92
N ASN A 90 7.62 -0.06 -7.63
CA ASN A 90 8.12 0.97 -6.74
C ASN A 90 9.05 0.36 -5.69
N SER A 91 10.35 0.40 -6.00
CA SER A 91 11.40 -0.10 -5.10
C SER A 91 11.47 0.71 -3.81
N GLU A 92 11.24 2.02 -3.87
CA GLU A 92 11.24 2.90 -2.70
C GLU A 92 10.08 2.56 -1.74
N PHE A 93 8.89 2.26 -2.27
CA PHE A 93 7.74 1.80 -1.51
C PHE A 93 8.06 0.50 -0.78
N CYS A 94 8.67 -0.46 -1.48
CA CYS A 94 9.03 -1.76 -0.91
C CYS A 94 10.12 -1.64 0.15
N ALA A 95 11.16 -0.84 -0.10
CA ALA A 95 12.24 -0.57 0.84
C ALA A 95 11.72 0.04 2.15
N ASN A 96 10.73 0.93 2.06
CA ASN A 96 10.09 1.58 3.21
C ASN A 96 8.86 0.84 3.76
N CYS A 97 8.61 -0.40 3.31
CA CYS A 97 7.59 -1.26 3.92
C CYS A 97 8.05 -1.70 5.30
N LYS A 98 7.16 -1.72 6.29
CA LYS A 98 7.42 -2.20 7.67
C LYS A 98 6.34 -3.16 8.17
N ARG A 99 5.51 -3.68 7.26
CA ARG A 99 4.35 -4.50 7.61
C ARG A 99 4.72 -5.99 7.70
N LEU A 100 4.33 -6.62 8.80
CA LEU A 100 4.19 -8.07 8.92
C LEU A 100 2.69 -8.41 8.93
N ARG A 101 2.31 -9.51 8.30
CA ARG A 101 0.91 -9.96 8.21
C ARG A 101 0.79 -11.36 8.79
N VAL A 102 -0.43 -11.74 9.18
CA VAL A 102 -0.81 -13.11 9.51
C VAL A 102 -1.85 -13.56 8.49
N THR A 103 -1.67 -14.72 7.88
CA THR A 103 -2.64 -15.33 6.98
C THR A 103 -3.78 -15.97 7.78
N ALA A 104 -4.92 -16.25 7.13
CA ALA A 104 -6.07 -16.88 7.77
C ALA A 104 -5.75 -18.30 8.32
N ASP A 105 -4.77 -18.98 7.73
CA ASP A 105 -4.26 -20.30 8.14
C ASP A 105 -3.03 -20.21 9.08
N GLY A 106 -2.82 -19.06 9.73
CA GLY A 106 -1.87 -18.93 10.83
C GLY A 106 -0.40 -18.86 10.44
N LYS A 107 -0.07 -18.30 9.27
CA LYS A 107 1.33 -18.09 8.83
C LYS A 107 1.70 -16.61 8.88
N LEU A 108 2.89 -16.30 9.37
CA LEU A 108 3.49 -14.98 9.25
C LEU A 108 3.89 -14.76 7.78
N LYS A 109 3.40 -13.68 7.19
CA LYS A 109 3.61 -13.30 5.80
C LYS A 109 4.35 -11.95 5.71
N PRO A 110 5.67 -11.97 5.48
CA PRO A 110 6.50 -10.75 5.46
C PRO A 110 6.16 -9.80 4.30
N CYS A 111 5.69 -10.32 3.18
CA CYS A 111 5.30 -9.53 2.01
C CYS A 111 3.94 -9.97 1.47
N LEU A 112 3.09 -9.00 1.12
CA LEU A 112 1.77 -9.27 0.51
C LEU A 112 1.92 -10.10 -0.78
N MET A 113 2.94 -9.79 -1.58
CA MET A 113 3.14 -10.33 -2.93
C MET A 113 3.82 -11.69 -2.98
N ARG A 114 4.35 -12.19 -1.85
CA ARG A 114 5.21 -13.38 -1.82
C ARG A 114 4.60 -14.51 -1.02
N ASN A 115 4.68 -15.72 -1.55
CA ASN A 115 4.22 -16.94 -0.86
C ASN A 115 5.36 -17.93 -0.57
N ASP A 116 6.60 -17.57 -0.88
CA ASP A 116 7.79 -18.43 -0.78
C ASP A 116 8.58 -18.23 0.52
N ASN A 117 8.19 -17.27 1.37
CA ASN A 117 8.92 -16.90 2.59
C ASN A 117 8.02 -16.83 3.85
N LEU A 118 6.93 -17.60 3.87
CA LEU A 118 6.01 -17.65 5.00
C LEU A 118 6.63 -18.43 6.17
N VAL A 119 6.32 -18.02 7.40
CA VAL A 119 6.70 -18.75 8.62
C VAL A 119 5.43 -19.27 9.26
N ASP A 120 5.28 -20.59 9.32
CA ASP A 120 4.11 -21.22 9.94
C ASP A 120 4.17 -21.09 11.45
N VAL A 121 3.15 -20.44 12.03
CA VAL A 121 3.00 -20.32 13.48
C VAL A 121 1.71 -20.97 13.98
N ALA A 122 0.89 -21.56 13.09
CA ALA A 122 -0.37 -22.20 13.47
C ALA A 122 -0.19 -23.26 14.57
N PRO A 123 0.85 -24.13 14.54
CA PRO A 123 1.08 -25.09 15.62
C PRO A 123 1.37 -24.42 16.97
N LEU A 124 2.01 -23.25 16.97
CA LEU A 124 2.36 -22.51 18.18
C LEU A 124 1.14 -21.87 18.83
N LEU A 125 0.10 -21.55 18.05
CA LEU A 125 -1.13 -20.92 18.57
C LEU A 125 -1.94 -21.84 19.50
N HIS A 126 -1.72 -23.15 19.41
CA HIS A 126 -2.40 -24.15 20.25
C HIS A 126 -1.57 -24.56 21.49
N ASN A 127 -0.33 -24.09 21.60
CA ASN A 127 0.52 -24.35 22.76
C ASN A 127 0.16 -23.36 23.89
N PRO A 128 -0.01 -23.81 25.15
CA PRO A 128 -0.34 -22.94 26.28
C PRO A 128 0.74 -21.90 26.65
N SER A 129 2.00 -22.11 26.24
CA SER A 129 3.12 -21.21 26.58
C SER A 129 4.09 -20.98 25.40
N PRO A 130 3.66 -20.41 24.25
CA PRO A 130 4.45 -20.36 23.01
C PRO A 130 5.27 -19.07 22.85
N ILE A 131 5.45 -18.28 23.92
CA ILE A 131 5.87 -16.89 23.81
C ILE A 131 7.28 -16.74 23.21
N GLU A 132 8.23 -17.56 23.64
CA GLU A 132 9.59 -17.47 23.12
C GLU A 132 9.69 -18.01 21.69
N GLU A 133 8.96 -19.07 21.37
CA GLU A 133 8.87 -19.62 20.02
C GLU A 133 8.21 -18.64 19.04
N LEU A 134 7.17 -17.92 19.47
CA LEU A 134 6.53 -16.88 18.67
C LEU A 134 7.46 -15.68 18.45
N LYS A 135 8.20 -15.25 19.48
CA LYS A 135 9.20 -14.20 19.31
C LYS A 135 10.24 -14.60 18.27
N GLU A 136 10.71 -15.84 18.32
CA GLU A 136 11.68 -16.34 17.35
C GLU A 136 11.10 -16.47 15.95
N ALA A 137 9.85 -16.95 15.82
CA ALA A 137 9.14 -16.99 14.55
C ALA A 137 8.97 -15.59 13.94
N ILE A 138 8.66 -14.57 14.75
CA ILE A 138 8.57 -13.18 14.29
C ILE A 138 9.95 -12.66 13.85
N ARG A 139 11.01 -12.89 14.62
CA ARG A 139 12.38 -12.51 14.22
C ARG A 139 12.76 -13.15 12.89
N ARG A 140 12.52 -14.46 12.75
CA ARG A 140 12.73 -15.19 11.51
C ARG A 140 11.95 -14.60 10.34
N ALA A 141 10.66 -14.30 10.53
CA ALA A 141 9.83 -13.70 9.48
C ALA A 141 10.35 -12.31 9.06
N VAL A 142 10.85 -11.52 10.01
CA VAL A 142 11.49 -10.23 9.73
C VAL A 142 12.81 -10.41 8.96
N MET A 143 13.65 -11.39 9.33
CA MET A 143 14.89 -11.69 8.62
C MET A 143 14.67 -12.20 7.19
N LEU A 144 13.58 -12.94 6.96
CA LEU A 144 13.19 -13.41 5.63
C LEU A 144 12.52 -12.33 4.77
N ARG A 145 12.30 -11.13 5.32
CA ARG A 145 11.62 -10.06 4.62
C ARG A 145 12.54 -9.46 3.57
N GLU A 146 12.06 -9.45 2.34
CA GLU A 146 12.76 -8.85 1.20
C GLU A 146 11.80 -7.97 0.39
N PRO A 147 12.26 -6.81 -0.15
CA PRO A 147 11.51 -6.05 -1.15
C PRO A 147 11.07 -6.93 -2.32
N TYR A 148 9.80 -6.83 -2.72
CA TYR A 148 9.30 -7.55 -3.89
C TYR A 148 9.77 -6.87 -5.19
N TYR A 149 9.53 -5.56 -5.31
CA TYR A 149 10.19 -4.74 -6.31
C TYR A 149 11.54 -4.29 -5.75
N LYS A 150 12.61 -4.75 -6.38
CA LYS A 150 13.99 -4.34 -6.06
C LYS A 150 14.36 -3.13 -6.93
N GLY A 151 15.15 -2.21 -6.37
CA GLY A 151 15.74 -1.13 -7.16
C GLY A 151 16.81 -1.66 -8.10
N PRO A 152 17.28 -0.84 -9.06
CA PRO A 152 18.54 -1.09 -9.76
C PRO A 152 19.72 -1.18 -8.78
#